data_AF-A0A957FYX6-F1
#
_entry.id   AF-A0A957FYX6-F1
#
_cell.length_a   1.000
_cell.length_b   1.000
_cell.length_c   1.000
_cell.angle_alpha   90.00
_cell.angle_beta   90.00
_cell.angle_gamma   90.00
#
_symmetry.space_group_name_H-M   'P 1'
#
loop_
_entity.id
_entity.type
_entity.pdbx_description
1 polymer ?
#
loop_
_entity_poly.entity_id
_entity_poly.type
_entity_poly.pdbx_seq_one_letter_code
_entity_poly.pdbx_strand_id
1 'polypeptide(L)'
;MLKKQLTRHLAMALLTILALLATACEATEETDFGVDGIPPAPVLAAHDWLAERLAIDAEQIEIRALDQAEFADSCLGLGGPAESCAAVVTSGWQTTMVVNGEEYEVRVSDDGSIIRSPQFPTGEAEAPGS
;
A
#
# COMPACT_ATOMS: atom_id res chain seq x y z
N MET A 1 -45.69 38.85 9.49
CA MET A 1 -44.44 38.65 10.27
C MET A 1 -43.97 37.19 10.29
N LEU A 2 -44.87 36.19 10.34
CA LEU A 2 -44.54 34.76 10.36
C LEU A 2 -43.78 34.24 9.12
N LYS A 3 -44.08 34.74 7.91
CA LYS A 3 -43.41 34.34 6.66
C LYS A 3 -41.92 34.73 6.58
N LYS A 4 -41.54 35.86 7.19
CA LYS A 4 -40.13 36.32 7.27
C LYS A 4 -39.31 35.51 8.28
N GLN A 5 -39.95 35.04 9.35
CA GLN A 5 -39.32 34.14 10.32
C GLN A 5 -39.10 32.76 9.70
N LEU A 6 -40.10 32.24 8.98
CA LEU A 6 -40.01 30.93 8.32
C LEU A 6 -38.93 30.90 7.22
N THR A 7 -38.79 31.97 6.42
CA THR A 7 -37.72 32.07 5.41
C THR A 7 -36.33 32.22 6.03
N ARG A 8 -36.19 32.93 7.16
CA ARG A 8 -34.91 32.99 7.90
C ARG A 8 -34.53 31.64 8.50
N HIS A 9 -35.49 30.90 9.07
CA HIS A 9 -35.24 29.57 9.61
C HIS A 9 -34.91 28.54 8.51
N LEU A 10 -35.60 28.57 7.35
CA LEU A 10 -35.27 27.70 6.22
C LEU A 10 -33.88 28.02 5.64
N ALA A 11 -33.54 29.29 5.46
CA ALA A 11 -32.22 29.69 4.94
C ALA A 11 -31.09 29.28 5.90
N MET A 12 -31.31 29.40 7.21
CA MET A 12 -30.34 29.01 8.23
C MET A 12 -30.19 27.48 8.34
N ALA A 13 -31.28 26.73 8.19
CA ALA A 13 -31.25 25.27 8.09
C ALA A 13 -30.53 24.80 6.81
N LEU A 14 -30.76 25.47 5.67
CA LEU A 14 -30.10 25.14 4.41
C LEU A 14 -28.58 25.43 4.46
N LEU A 15 -28.19 26.57 5.07
CA LEU A 15 -26.78 26.94 5.27
C LEU A 15 -26.05 26.00 6.23
N THR A 16 -26.71 25.54 7.29
CA THR A 16 -26.13 24.56 8.22
C THR A 16 -25.99 23.19 7.58
N ILE A 17 -26.99 22.72 6.84
CA ILE A 17 -26.91 21.46 6.08
C ILE A 17 -25.80 21.53 5.02
N LEU A 18 -25.64 22.66 4.32
CA LEU A 18 -24.59 22.85 3.33
C LEU A 18 -23.19 22.86 3.96
N ALA A 19 -23.05 23.40 5.18
CA ALA A 19 -21.79 23.38 5.93
C ALA A 19 -21.46 21.98 6.48
N LEU A 20 -22.46 21.17 6.89
CA LEU A 20 -22.24 19.79 7.35
C LEU A 20 -21.76 18.85 6.22
N LEU A 21 -22.07 19.13 4.96
CA LEU A 21 -21.64 18.31 3.82
C LEU A 21 -20.19 18.55 3.40
N ALA A 22 -19.55 19.64 3.84
CA ALA A 22 -18.18 19.98 3.46
C ALA A 22 -17.11 19.39 4.40
N THR A 23 -17.50 18.60 5.41
CA THR A 23 -16.61 18.08 6.46
C THR A 23 -16.48 16.56 6.42
N ALA A 24 -16.55 15.95 5.22
CA ALA A 24 -16.00 14.60 5.05
C ALA A 24 -14.48 14.74 5.02
N CYS A 25 -13.89 14.67 6.22
CA CYS A 25 -12.46 14.67 6.46
C CYS A 25 -11.81 13.58 5.61
N GLU A 26 -10.99 13.96 4.62
CA GLU A 26 -10.00 13.06 4.02
C GLU A 26 -9.18 12.49 5.16
N ALA A 27 -9.33 11.19 5.43
CA ALA A 27 -8.44 10.47 6.32
C ALA A 27 -7.12 10.30 5.57
N THR A 28 -6.25 11.31 5.67
CA THR A 28 -4.83 11.15 5.39
C THR A 28 -4.28 10.24 6.48
N GLU A 29 -4.20 8.95 6.20
CA GLU A 29 -3.38 8.04 6.99
C GLU A 29 -1.93 8.46 6.76
N GLU A 30 -1.33 9.09 7.77
CA GLU A 30 0.07 9.50 7.72
C GLU A 30 0.93 8.23 7.72
N THR A 31 1.55 7.93 6.58
CA THR A 31 2.65 6.98 6.47
C THR A 31 3.80 7.42 7.37
N ASP A 32 3.99 6.74 8.50
CA ASP A 32 5.10 6.98 9.41
C ASP A 32 6.38 6.29 8.88
N PHE A 33 7.19 7.07 8.17
CA PHE A 33 8.49 6.62 7.63
C PHE A 33 9.65 6.77 8.64
N GLY A 34 9.39 6.93 9.94
CA GLY A 34 10.45 7.04 10.96
C GLY A 34 11.20 8.38 10.95
N VAL A 35 12.35 8.41 11.65
CA VAL A 35 13.02 9.61 12.19
C VAL A 35 13.36 10.70 11.15
N ASP A 36 13.54 10.33 9.89
CA ASP A 36 13.87 11.26 8.80
C ASP A 36 12.87 11.24 7.64
N GLY A 37 11.77 10.49 7.76
CA GLY A 37 10.80 10.34 6.68
C GLY A 37 11.30 9.52 5.48
N ILE A 38 12.42 8.80 5.63
CA ILE A 38 13.08 8.02 4.59
C ILE A 38 12.80 6.53 4.83
N PRO A 39 12.22 5.80 3.86
CA PRO A 39 11.99 4.37 4.00
C PRO A 39 13.30 3.59 4.27
N PRO A 40 13.26 2.49 5.04
CA PRO A 40 14.41 1.61 5.24
C PRO A 40 15.01 1.13 3.90
N ALA A 41 16.33 0.92 3.86
CA ALA A 41 17.02 0.51 2.63
C ALA A 41 16.42 -0.75 1.96
N PRO A 42 15.99 -1.81 2.68
CA PRO A 42 15.31 -2.94 2.06
C PRO A 42 13.99 -2.55 1.38
N VAL A 43 13.22 -1.64 1.97
CA VAL A 43 11.97 -1.12 1.39
C VAL A 43 12.25 -0.33 0.12
N LEU A 44 13.34 0.46 0.08
CA LEU A 44 13.77 1.12 -1.16
C LEU A 44 14.19 0.12 -2.24
N ALA A 45 14.86 -0.98 -1.87
CA ALA A 45 15.16 -2.05 -2.83
C ALA A 45 13.88 -2.70 -3.39
N ALA A 46 12.87 -2.92 -2.54
CA ALA A 46 11.56 -3.42 -2.96
C ALA A 46 10.83 -2.45 -3.90
N HIS A 47 10.94 -1.15 -3.64
CA HIS A 47 10.39 -0.08 -4.47
C HIS A 47 11.01 -0.09 -5.88
N ASP A 48 12.33 -0.11 -5.96
CA ASP A 48 13.05 -0.12 -7.24
C ASP A 48 12.77 -1.41 -8.02
N TRP A 49 12.71 -2.55 -7.31
CA TRP A 49 12.32 -3.83 -7.91
C TRP A 49 10.91 -3.80 -8.52
N LEU A 50 9.95 -3.15 -7.87
CA LEU A 50 8.59 -3.01 -8.41
C LEU A 50 8.57 -2.12 -9.65
N ALA A 51 9.33 -1.01 -9.64
CA ALA A 51 9.47 -0.14 -10.80
C ALA A 51 10.04 -0.88 -12.01
N GLU A 52 11.10 -1.67 -11.81
CA GLU A 52 11.67 -2.52 -12.85
C GLU A 52 10.65 -3.55 -13.37
N ARG A 53 9.89 -4.18 -12.47
CA ARG A 53 8.90 -5.19 -12.84
C ARG A 53 7.75 -4.63 -13.68
N LEU A 54 7.33 -3.41 -13.38
CA LEU A 54 6.27 -2.70 -14.09
C LEU A 54 6.78 -1.91 -15.30
N ALA A 55 8.10 -1.79 -15.47
CA ALA A 55 8.76 -0.99 -16.49
C ALA A 55 8.31 0.49 -16.47
N ILE A 56 8.29 1.09 -15.28
CA ILE A 56 7.92 2.48 -15.02
C ILE A 56 9.02 3.23 -14.27
N ASP A 57 8.92 4.55 -14.21
CA ASP A 57 9.79 5.37 -13.36
C ASP A 57 9.41 5.16 -11.90
N ALA A 58 10.40 5.06 -11.02
CA ALA A 58 10.20 4.75 -9.60
C ALA A 58 9.40 5.87 -8.89
N GLU A 59 9.51 7.12 -9.36
CA GLU A 59 8.72 8.26 -8.86
C GLU A 59 7.21 8.13 -9.10
N GLN A 60 6.77 7.17 -9.91
CA GLN A 60 5.35 6.85 -10.12
C GLN A 60 4.78 5.92 -9.06
N ILE A 61 5.62 5.42 -8.14
CA ILE A 61 5.25 4.49 -7.09
C ILE A 61 5.16 5.24 -5.77
N GLU A 62 4.00 5.19 -5.14
CA GLU A 62 3.81 5.69 -3.77
C GLU A 62 3.97 4.54 -2.79
N ILE A 63 4.86 4.66 -1.80
CA ILE A 63 4.87 3.71 -0.67
C ILE A 63 3.76 4.13 0.29
N ARG A 64 2.68 3.33 0.36
CA ARG A 64 1.49 3.60 1.18
C ARG A 64 1.58 2.99 2.57
N ALA A 65 2.31 1.91 2.75
CA ALA A 65 2.55 1.31 4.06
C ALA A 65 3.85 0.51 4.05
N LEU A 66 4.47 0.39 5.22
CA LEU A 66 5.58 -0.52 5.47
C LEU A 66 5.53 -0.99 6.92
N ASP A 67 5.56 -2.30 7.11
CA ASP A 67 5.52 -2.95 8.41
C ASP A 67 6.68 -3.93 8.51
N GLN A 68 7.42 -3.86 9.62
CA GLN A 68 8.43 -4.88 9.91
C GLN A 68 7.71 -6.20 10.27
N ALA A 69 8.15 -7.30 9.68
CA ALA A 69 7.49 -8.59 9.77
C ALA A 69 8.48 -9.75 9.86
N GLU A 70 8.02 -10.85 10.47
CA GLU A 70 8.72 -12.14 10.51
C GLU A 70 7.97 -13.12 9.62
N PHE A 71 8.64 -13.66 8.61
CA PHE A 71 8.04 -14.61 7.67
C PHE A 71 8.44 -16.04 8.01
N ALA A 72 7.55 -17.00 7.80
CA ALA A 72 7.74 -18.38 8.26
C ALA A 72 8.80 -19.18 7.47
N ASP A 73 9.22 -18.70 6.31
CA ASP A 73 10.16 -19.37 5.41
C ASP A 73 11.05 -18.38 4.64
N SER A 74 12.06 -18.91 3.93
CA SER A 74 12.99 -18.13 3.12
C SER A 74 12.38 -17.50 1.86
N CYS A 75 11.11 -17.78 1.55
CA CYS A 75 10.38 -17.19 0.44
C CYS A 75 9.40 -16.10 0.92
N LEU A 76 9.55 -15.66 2.17
CA LEU A 76 8.72 -14.64 2.78
C LEU A 76 7.23 -15.02 2.81
N GLY A 77 6.95 -16.33 2.89
CA GLY A 77 5.59 -16.88 2.84
C GLY A 77 4.92 -16.82 1.47
N LEU A 78 5.69 -16.56 0.41
CA LEU A 78 5.22 -16.43 -0.98
C LEU A 78 5.92 -17.41 -1.93
N GLY A 79 6.24 -18.61 -1.42
CA GLY A 79 6.78 -19.70 -2.23
C GLY A 79 5.76 -20.19 -3.27
N GLY A 80 6.21 -20.38 -4.51
CA GLY A 80 5.38 -20.97 -5.56
C GLY A 80 5.06 -22.45 -5.31
N PRO A 81 4.07 -23.04 -6.01
CA PRO A 81 3.63 -24.42 -5.78
C PRO A 81 4.71 -25.47 -6.09
N ALA A 82 5.64 -25.16 -6.97
CA ALA A 82 6.78 -26.02 -7.32
C ALA A 82 8.08 -25.63 -6.59
N GLU A 83 8.06 -24.58 -5.77
CA GLU A 83 9.24 -24.06 -5.09
C GLU A 83 9.42 -24.72 -3.72
N SER A 84 10.67 -25.08 -3.39
CA SER A 84 11.03 -25.61 -2.08
C SER A 84 11.72 -24.52 -1.27
N CYS A 85 10.96 -23.83 -0.43
CA CYS A 85 11.46 -22.80 0.48
C CYS A 85 12.05 -23.42 1.75
N ALA A 86 13.15 -22.87 2.25
CA ALA A 86 13.71 -23.32 3.52
C ALA A 86 12.80 -22.89 4.68
N ALA A 87 12.50 -23.80 5.60
CA ALA A 87 11.67 -23.55 6.78
C ALA A 87 12.45 -22.80 7.87
N VAL A 88 12.82 -21.55 7.57
CA VAL A 88 13.54 -20.63 8.46
C VAL A 88 12.74 -19.34 8.61
N VAL A 89 12.55 -18.92 9.85
CA VAL A 89 11.92 -17.63 10.13
C VAL A 89 12.85 -16.53 9.61
N THR A 90 12.32 -15.68 8.73
CA THR A 90 13.08 -14.64 8.02
C THR A 90 12.50 -13.27 8.36
N SER A 91 13.31 -12.43 9.01
CA SER A 91 12.97 -11.03 9.29
C SER A 91 13.00 -10.19 8.01
N GLY A 92 12.08 -9.23 7.91
CA GLY A 92 11.99 -8.33 6.78
C GLY A 92 10.86 -7.32 6.90
N TRP A 93 10.41 -6.84 5.75
CA TRP A 93 9.37 -5.82 5.61
C TRP A 93 8.26 -6.31 4.69
N GLN A 94 7.02 -6.06 5.06
CA GLN A 94 5.86 -6.09 4.17
C GLN A 94 5.49 -4.65 3.85
N THR A 95 5.38 -4.32 2.57
CA THR A 95 5.05 -2.97 2.12
C THR A 95 3.91 -3.00 1.12
N THR A 96 3.02 -2.00 1.24
CA THR A 96 1.97 -1.72 0.26
C THR A 96 2.41 -0.51 -0.55
N MET A 97 2.49 -0.69 -1.87
CA MET A 97 2.85 0.34 -2.83
C MET A 97 1.66 0.62 -3.76
N VAL A 98 1.47 1.87 -4.16
CA VAL A 98 0.38 2.29 -5.04
C VAL A 98 0.95 2.79 -6.36
N VAL A 99 0.41 2.28 -7.47
CA VAL A 99 0.71 2.73 -8.83
C VAL A 99 -0.62 2.98 -9.54
N ASN A 100 -0.87 4.23 -9.95
CA ASN A 100 -2.13 4.62 -10.61
C ASN A 100 -3.41 4.20 -9.85
N GLY A 101 -3.35 4.15 -8.51
CA GLY A 101 -4.46 3.73 -7.64
C GLY A 101 -4.61 2.21 -7.46
N GLU A 102 -3.72 1.40 -8.04
CA GLU A 102 -3.65 -0.03 -7.80
C GLU A 102 -2.60 -0.34 -6.72
N GLU A 103 -2.94 -1.24 -5.79
CA GLU A 103 -2.08 -1.65 -4.68
C GLU A 103 -1.27 -2.91 -5.01
N TYR A 104 0.01 -2.84 -4.70
CA TYR A 104 0.99 -3.91 -4.83
C TYR A 104 1.55 -4.23 -3.45
N GLU A 105 1.47 -5.50 -3.05
CA GLU A 105 2.15 -5.98 -1.86
C GLU A 105 3.54 -6.46 -2.27
N VAL A 106 4.58 -5.94 -1.62
CA VAL A 106 5.94 -6.40 -1.80
C VAL A 106 6.51 -6.77 -0.43
N ARG A 107 7.14 -7.93 -0.34
CA ARG A 107 7.85 -8.41 0.84
C ARG A 107 9.33 -8.46 0.53
N VAL A 108 10.15 -8.01 1.46
CA VAL A 108 11.61 -7.96 1.30
C VAL A 108 12.30 -8.40 2.59
N SER A 109 13.36 -9.20 2.49
CA SER A 109 14.18 -9.58 3.66
C SER A 109 14.95 -8.37 4.21
N ASP A 110 15.33 -8.40 5.49
CA ASP A 110 16.05 -7.28 6.13
C ASP A 110 17.40 -6.94 5.46
N ASP A 111 18.01 -7.89 4.77
CA ASP A 111 19.24 -7.67 4.00
C ASP A 111 18.98 -7.26 2.53
N GLY A 112 17.71 -7.17 2.12
CA GLY A 112 17.30 -6.82 0.75
C GLY A 112 17.58 -7.90 -0.30
N SER A 113 18.09 -9.08 0.09
CA SER A 113 18.52 -10.11 -0.85
C SER A 113 17.36 -10.92 -1.46
N ILE A 114 16.20 -10.92 -0.82
CA ILE A 114 15.00 -11.64 -1.25
C ILE A 114 13.85 -10.65 -1.33
N ILE A 115 13.27 -10.48 -2.52
CA ILE A 115 12.09 -9.65 -2.77
C ILE A 115 11.02 -10.52 -3.43
N ARG A 116 9.78 -10.49 -2.89
CA ARG A 116 8.65 -11.31 -3.34
C ARG A 116 7.37 -10.49 -3.36
N SER A 117 6.45 -10.85 -4.26
CA SER A 117 5.14 -10.23 -4.34
C SER A 117 4.13 -11.27 -4.82
N PRO A 118 2.93 -11.36 -4.23
CA PRO A 118 1.91 -12.28 -4.69
C PRO A 118 1.40 -11.94 -6.10
N GLN A 119 1.53 -10.69 -6.55
CA GLN A 119 1.22 -10.26 -7.92
C GLN A 119 2.27 -10.75 -8.94
N PHE A 120 3.45 -11.14 -8.48
CA PHE A 120 4.53 -11.64 -9.33
C PHE A 120 5.12 -12.95 -8.80
N PRO A 121 4.33 -14.03 -8.82
CA PRO A 121 4.72 -15.29 -8.22
C PRO A 121 5.84 -15.96 -9.01
N THR A 122 6.72 -16.64 -8.28
CA THR A 122 7.87 -17.36 -8.87
C THR A 122 7.48 -18.80 -9.14
N GLY A 123 7.70 -19.28 -10.36
CA GLY A 123 7.50 -20.69 -10.69
C GLY A 123 6.05 -21.12 -10.87
N GLU A 124 5.15 -20.21 -11.24
CA GLU A 124 3.87 -20.59 -11.85
C GLU A 124 4.17 -21.52 -13.04
N ALA A 125 3.72 -22.77 -12.97
CA ALA A 125 3.57 -23.57 -14.16
C ALA A 125 2.58 -22.83 -15.05
N GLU A 126 2.99 -22.48 -16.27
CA GLU A 126 2.12 -21.89 -17.29
C GLU A 126 0.75 -22.57 -17.23
N ALA A 127 -0.30 -21.82 -16.89
CA ALA A 127 -1.65 -22.36 -16.96
C ALA A 127 -1.90 -22.81 -18.41
N PRO A 128 -2.38 -24.04 -18.66
CA PRO A 128 -2.70 -24.45 -20.02
C PRO A 128 -3.95 -23.67 -20.47
N GLY A 129 -3.77 -22.69 -21.37
CA GLY A 129 -4.90 -22.02 -22.02
C GLY A 129 -4.72 -20.54 -22.39
N SER A 130 -3.61 -20.17 -23.05
CA SER A 130 -3.60 -19.00 -23.96
C SER A 130 -3.78 -19.47 -25.39
#